data_AF-Q9F2G0-F1
#
_entry.id   AF-Q9F2G0-F1
#
_cell.length_a   1.000
_cell.length_b   1.000
_cell.length_c   1.000
_cell.angle_alpha   90.00
_cell.angle_beta   90.00
_cell.angle_gamma   90.00
#
_symmetry.space_group_name_H-M   'P 1'
#
loop_
_entity.id
_entity.type
_entity.pdbx_description
1 polymer ?
#
loop_
_entity_poly.entity_id
_entity_poly.type
_entity_poly.pdbx_seq_one_letter_code
_entity_poly.pdbx_strand_id
1 'polypeptide(L)'
;MTKLNVISQFLSGNPVLTLLLIAHFLADFQWQSQKMADLKSSNWTYLIRHLIIVALPLILLSVVIPHSFLVLSLIFLSHVLIDSGKLLLNSFYKDRSFIKTKAVFLID
;
A
#
# COMPACT_ATOMS: atom_id res chain seq x y z
N MET A 1 24.47 26.82 -7.60
CA MET A 1 24.23 25.38 -7.37
C MET A 1 22.74 25.15 -7.33
N THR A 2 22.29 24.12 -8.03
CA THR A 2 20.93 23.88 -8.55
C THR A 2 19.86 23.84 -7.46
N LYS A 3 18.70 24.46 -7.72
CA LYS A 3 17.45 24.25 -6.97
C LYS A 3 17.06 22.77 -7.08
N LEU A 4 17.64 21.91 -6.25
CA LEU A 4 17.04 20.60 -6.01
C LEU A 4 15.64 20.85 -5.45
N ASN A 5 14.65 20.20 -6.06
CA ASN A 5 13.28 20.25 -5.59
C ASN A 5 13.27 19.84 -4.10
N VAL A 6 12.60 20.61 -3.23
CA VAL A 6 12.65 20.45 -1.76
C VAL A 6 12.37 19.00 -1.35
N ILE A 7 11.46 18.33 -2.06
CA ILE A 7 11.12 16.91 -1.86
C ILE A 7 12.32 16.01 -2.13
N SER A 8 13.04 16.21 -3.22
CA SER A 8 14.22 15.41 -3.57
C SER A 8 15.32 15.55 -2.52
N GLN A 9 15.55 16.77 -2.04
CA GLN A 9 16.53 17.00 -0.97
C GLN A 9 16.09 16.34 0.34
N PHE A 10 14.81 16.43 0.71
CA PHE A 10 14.26 15.79 1.91
C PHE A 10 14.35 14.26 1.84
N LEU A 11 13.98 13.64 0.72
CA LEU A 11 14.06 12.19 0.52
C LEU A 11 15.51 11.70 0.52
N SER A 12 16.44 12.46 -0.06
CA SER A 12 17.87 12.16 -0.01
C SER A 12 18.42 12.18 1.42
N GLY A 13 17.87 13.03 2.30
CA GLY A 13 18.23 13.09 3.72
C GLY A 13 17.55 12.01 4.58
N ASN A 14 16.51 11.33 4.06
CA ASN A 14 15.71 10.34 4.79
C ASN A 14 15.66 9.01 4.03
N PRO A 15 16.77 8.25 3.96
CA PRO A 15 16.88 7.07 3.10
C PRO A 15 15.90 5.95 3.48
N VAL A 16 15.61 5.76 4.78
CA VAL A 16 14.63 4.76 5.23
C VAL A 16 13.23 5.10 4.72
N LEU A 17 12.80 6.36 4.85
CA LEU A 17 11.52 6.82 4.32
C LEU A 17 11.45 6.64 2.81
N THR A 18 12.53 6.98 2.10
CA THR A 18 12.62 6.80 0.64
C THR A 18 12.48 5.34 0.24
N LEU A 19 13.13 4.42 0.96
CA LEU A 19 13.00 2.98 0.74
C LEU A 19 11.57 2.48 1.02
N LEU A 20 10.93 2.98 2.07
CA LEU A 20 9.54 2.63 2.39
C LEU A 20 8.57 3.11 1.30
N LEU A 21 8.77 4.32 0.77
CA LEU A 21 7.98 4.84 -0.35
C LEU A 21 8.19 4.00 -1.61
N ILE A 22 9.44 3.66 -1.94
CA ILE A 22 9.75 2.77 -3.07
C ILE A 22 9.08 1.40 -2.89
N ALA A 23 9.17 0.81 -1.70
CA ALA A 23 8.55 -0.48 -1.39
C ALA A 23 7.03 -0.44 -1.58
N HIS A 24 6.38 0.61 -1.10
CA HIS A 24 4.95 0.83 -1.30
C HIS A 24 4.61 0.97 -2.80
N PHE A 25 5.32 1.82 -3.55
CA PHE A 25 5.10 2.00 -4.98
C PHE A 25 5.28 0.68 -5.77
N LEU A 26 6.31 -0.10 -5.42
CA LEU A 26 6.56 -1.39 -6.05
C LEU A 26 5.40 -2.35 -5.80
N ALA A 27 4.94 -2.47 -4.57
CA ALA A 27 3.88 -3.40 -4.23
C ALA A 27 2.54 -3.04 -4.89
N ASP A 28 2.13 -1.77 -4.82
CA ASP A 28 0.78 -1.34 -5.19
C ASP A 28 0.61 -1.03 -6.68
N PHE A 29 1.70 -0.65 -7.36
CA PHE A 29 1.63 -0.20 -8.76
C PHE A 29 2.46 -1.06 -9.71
N GLN A 30 3.65 -1.52 -9.29
CA GLN A 30 4.54 -2.27 -10.19
C GLN A 30 4.28 -3.78 -10.20
N TRP A 31 4.08 -4.38 -9.02
CA TRP A 31 3.95 -5.84 -8.85
C TRP A 31 2.50 -6.29 -8.77
N GLN A 32 1.59 -5.41 -8.36
CA GLN A 32 0.15 -5.64 -8.45
C GLN A 32 -0.30 -5.49 -9.91
N SER A 33 -1.08 -6.45 -10.41
CA SER A 33 -1.75 -6.33 -11.71
C SER A 33 -3.02 -5.48 -11.60
N GLN A 34 -3.43 -4.81 -12.69
CA GLN A 34 -4.69 -4.06 -12.73
C GLN A 34 -5.89 -4.89 -12.26
N LYS A 35 -5.98 -6.15 -12.72
CA LYS A 35 -7.04 -7.09 -12.29
C LYS A 35 -7.06 -7.29 -10.77
N MET A 36 -5.90 -7.33 -10.13
CA MET A 36 -5.81 -7.45 -8.68
C MET A 36 -6.24 -6.15 -7.99
N ALA A 37 -5.84 -5.00 -8.53
CA ALA A 37 -6.28 -3.69 -8.04
C ALA A 37 -7.82 -3.60 -7.99
N ASP A 38 -8.46 -4.00 -9.08
CA ASP A 38 -9.92 -3.92 -9.21
C ASP A 38 -10.66 -4.90 -8.28
N LEU A 39 -10.06 -6.07 -8.02
CA LEU A 39 -10.71 -7.16 -7.29
C LEU A 39 -10.35 -7.25 -5.81
N LYS A 40 -9.25 -6.64 -5.35
CA LYS A 40 -8.82 -6.73 -3.93
C LYS A 40 -9.84 -6.13 -2.96
N SER A 41 -10.63 -5.17 -3.42
CA SER A 41 -11.70 -4.55 -2.62
C SER A 41 -13.01 -5.35 -2.64
N SER A 42 -13.12 -6.46 -3.38
CA SER A 42 -14.37 -7.23 -3.48
C SER A 42 -14.22 -8.74 -3.29
N ASN A 43 -12.98 -9.25 -3.32
CA ASN A 43 -12.70 -10.68 -3.24
C ASN A 43 -11.48 -10.96 -2.35
N TRP A 44 -11.70 -11.74 -1.28
CA TRP A 44 -10.68 -12.11 -0.29
C TRP A 44 -9.44 -12.77 -0.90
N THR A 45 -9.60 -13.57 -1.95
CA THR A 45 -8.48 -14.24 -2.62
C THR A 45 -7.53 -13.24 -3.27
N TYR A 46 -8.06 -12.16 -3.86
CA TYR A 46 -7.25 -11.11 -4.46
C TYR A 46 -6.62 -10.21 -3.40
N LEU A 47 -7.32 -9.95 -2.29
CA LEU A 47 -6.79 -9.23 -1.14
C LEU A 47 -5.58 -9.96 -0.52
N ILE A 48 -5.71 -11.27 -0.24
CA ILE A 48 -4.61 -12.05 0.34
C ILE A 48 -3.40 -12.07 -0.60
N ARG A 49 -3.62 -12.22 -1.92
CA ARG A 49 -2.54 -12.15 -2.91
C ARG A 49 -1.84 -10.78 -2.90
N HIS A 50 -2.60 -9.70 -2.80
CA HIS A 50 -2.05 -8.36 -2.68
C HIS A 50 -1.20 -8.21 -1.42
N LEU A 51 -1.69 -8.65 -0.26
CA LEU A 51 -0.94 -8.57 1.00
C LEU A 51 0.37 -9.38 0.95
N ILE A 52 0.40 -10.52 0.24
CA ILE A 52 1.66 -11.25 0.01
C ILE A 52 2.65 -10.40 -0.79
N ILE A 53 2.20 -9.71 -1.84
CA ILE A 53 3.05 -8.81 -2.64
C ILE A 53 3.58 -7.66 -1.80
N VAL A 54 2.74 -7.03 -0.96
CA VAL A 54 3.13 -5.96 -0.03
C VAL A 54 4.12 -6.45 1.03
N ALA A 55 4.00 -7.70 1.48
CA ALA A 55 4.92 -8.26 2.47
C ALA A 55 6.33 -8.46 1.92
N LEU A 56 6.50 -8.84 0.65
CA LEU A 56 7.80 -9.14 0.05
C LEU A 56 8.86 -8.04 0.20
N PRO A 57 8.61 -6.77 -0.20
CA PRO A 57 9.62 -5.71 -0.07
C PRO A 57 9.81 -5.31 1.40
N LEU A 58 8.79 -5.42 2.25
CA LEU A 58 8.90 -5.11 3.68
C LEU A 58 9.73 -6.17 4.42
N ILE A 59 9.58 -7.46 4.07
CA ILE A 59 10.42 -8.53 4.61
C ILE A 59 11.87 -8.31 4.19
N LEU A 60 12.13 -7.98 2.92
CA LEU A 60 13.47 -7.67 2.46
C LEU A 60 14.08 -6.50 3.25
N LEU A 61 13.33 -5.40 3.43
CA LEU A 61 13.77 -4.26 4.23
C LEU A 61 13.97 -4.62 5.71
N SER A 62 13.18 -5.55 6.26
CA SER A 62 13.34 -6.00 7.65
C SER A 62 14.63 -6.78 7.88
N VAL A 63 15.13 -7.48 6.85
CA VAL A 63 16.42 -8.18 6.90
C VAL A 63 17.58 -7.18 6.74
N VAL A 64 17.44 -6.22 5.83
CA VAL A 64 18.49 -5.21 5.55
C VAL A 64 18.61 -4.17 6.67
N ILE A 65 17.48 -3.77 7.27
CA ILE A 65 17.39 -2.71 8.29
C ILE A 65 16.59 -3.23 9.49
N PRO A 66 17.15 -4.16 10.28
CA PRO A 66 16.42 -4.87 11.34
C PRO A 66 15.89 -3.94 12.44
N HIS A 67 16.55 -2.80 12.70
CA HIS A 67 16.05 -1.81 13.67
C HIS A 67 14.70 -1.20 13.28
N SER A 68 14.36 -1.20 11.98
CA SER A 68 13.08 -0.70 11.47
C SER A 68 11.94 -1.72 11.53
N PHE A 69 12.16 -2.91 12.11
CA PHE A 69 11.17 -4.00 12.12
C PHE A 69 9.79 -3.56 12.64
N LEU A 70 9.74 -2.78 13.73
CA LEU A 70 8.47 -2.31 14.28
C LEU A 70 7.74 -1.37 13.30
N VAL A 71 8.47 -0.44 12.68
CA VAL A 71 7.90 0.50 11.70
C VAL A 71 7.37 -0.26 10.48
N LEU A 72 8.15 -1.21 9.96
CA LEU A 72 7.76 -2.07 8.83
C LEU A 72 6.51 -2.91 9.17
N SER A 73 6.46 -3.46 10.38
CA SER A 73 5.30 -4.25 10.85
C SER A 73 4.04 -3.38 10.97
N LEU A 74 4.17 -2.14 11.47
CA LEU A 74 3.06 -1.19 11.55
C LEU A 74 2.55 -0.78 10.17
N ILE A 75 3.46 -0.55 9.21
CA ILE A 75 3.09 -0.24 7.82
C ILE A 75 2.34 -1.43 7.21
N PHE A 76 2.85 -2.65 7.36
CA PHE A 76 2.16 -3.84 6.86
C PHE A 76 0.77 -3.99 7.50
N LEU A 77 0.67 -3.84 8.82
CA LEU A 77 -0.60 -3.91 9.54
C LEU A 77 -1.58 -2.83 9.05
N SER A 78 -1.09 -1.62 8.77
CA SER A 78 -1.93 -0.56 8.21
C SER A 78 -2.51 -0.94 6.85
N HIS A 79 -1.73 -1.58 5.97
CA HIS A 79 -2.24 -2.09 4.69
C HIS A 79 -3.32 -3.16 4.90
N VAL A 80 -3.07 -4.13 5.80
CA VAL A 80 -4.06 -5.17 6.13
C VAL A 80 -5.37 -4.53 6.61
N LEU A 81 -5.29 -3.56 7.52
CA LEU A 81 -6.47 -2.89 8.08
C LEU A 81 -7.23 -2.08 7.03
N ILE A 82 -6.53 -1.26 6.25
CA ILE A 82 -7.14 -0.39 5.23
C ILE A 82 -7.80 -1.22 4.13
N ASP A 83 -7.10 -2.21 3.59
CA ASP A 83 -7.61 -2.99 2.45
C ASP A 83 -8.70 -3.98 2.87
N SER A 84 -8.59 -4.59 4.05
CA SER A 84 -9.69 -5.40 4.62
C SER A 84 -10.90 -4.53 4.93
N GLY A 85 -10.69 -3.31 5.44
CA GLY A 85 -11.74 -2.32 5.64
C GLY A 85 -12.47 -1.97 4.34
N LYS A 86 -11.72 -1.71 3.26
CA LYS A 86 -12.28 -1.50 1.90
C LYS A 86 -13.13 -2.70 1.47
N LEU A 87 -12.66 -3.92 1.67
CA LEU A 87 -13.40 -5.13 1.30
C LEU A 87 -14.70 -5.31 2.09
N LEU A 88 -14.65 -5.11 3.41
CA LEU A 88 -15.83 -5.20 4.27
C LEU A 88 -16.85 -4.12 3.88
N LEU A 89 -16.43 -2.87 3.76
CA LEU A 89 -17.30 -1.76 3.34
C LEU A 89 -17.91 -2.02 1.96
N ASN A 90 -17.14 -2.56 1.01
CA ASN A 90 -17.66 -2.87 -0.32
C ASN A 90 -18.75 -3.96 -0.26
N SER A 91 -18.61 -4.94 0.63
CA SER A 91 -19.65 -5.95 0.93
C SER A 91 -20.92 -5.28 1.50
N PHE A 92 -20.78 -4.41 2.49
CA PHE A 92 -21.91 -3.69 3.11
C PHE A 92 -22.65 -2.74 2.14
N TYR A 93 -21.93 -2.01 1.29
CA TYR A 93 -22.52 -1.03 0.37
C TYR A 93 -22.96 -1.60 -0.99
N LYS A 94 -22.77 -2.89 -1.24
CA LYS A 94 -23.28 -3.54 -2.49
C LYS A 94 -24.81 -3.49 -2.58
N ASP A 95 -25.48 -3.23 -1.46
CA ASP A 95 -26.93 -3.09 -1.34
C ASP A 95 -27.46 -1.68 -1.70
N ARG A 96 -26.58 -0.68 -1.91
CA ARG A 96 -26.94 0.71 -2.25
C ARG A 96 -26.12 1.21 -3.46
N SER A 97 -26.53 0.76 -4.65
CA SER A 97 -25.78 0.74 -5.91
C SER A 97 -25.18 2.06 -6.47
N PHE A 98 -25.58 3.26 -6.06
CA PHE A 98 -25.27 4.48 -6.84
C PHE A 98 -24.15 5.42 -6.34
N ILE A 99 -23.67 5.31 -5.10
CA ILE A 99 -22.72 6.30 -4.51
C ILE A 99 -21.24 5.86 -4.62
N LYS A 100 -20.99 4.63 -5.08
CA LYS A 100 -19.76 3.86 -4.83
C LYS A 100 -18.50 4.30 -5.56
N THR A 101 -18.59 4.77 -6.80
CA THR A 101 -17.41 4.99 -7.65
C THR A 101 -16.57 6.20 -7.25
N LYS A 102 -17.15 7.21 -6.60
CA LYS A 102 -16.41 8.43 -6.22
C LYS A 102 -15.71 8.35 -4.87
N ALA A 103 -16.27 7.62 -3.89
CA ALA A 103 -15.71 7.58 -2.54
C ALA A 103 -14.51 6.62 -2.42
N VAL A 104 -14.53 5.50 -3.14
CA VAL A 104 -13.44 4.51 -3.10
C VAL A 104 -12.15 5.07 -3.74
N PHE A 105 -12.28 5.85 -4.82
CA PHE A 105 -11.15 6.50 -5.50
C PHE A 105 -10.48 7.60 -4.66
N LEU A 106 -11.19 8.21 -3.70
CA LEU A 106 -10.62 9.25 -2.82
C LEU A 106 -9.78 8.68 -1.67
N ILE A 107 -9.85 7.37 -1.43
CA ILE A 107 -9.20 6.68 -0.30
C ILE A 107 -8.07 5.75 -0.82
N ASP A 108 -7.84 5.72 -2.13
CA ASP A 108 -6.64 5.10 -2.73
C ASP A 108 -5.43 6.04 -2.64
#